data_AF-A0A4Q2ZUL2-F1
#
_entry.id   AF-A0A4Q2ZUL2-F1
#
_cell.length_a   1.000
_cell.length_b   1.000
_cell.length_c   1.000
_cell.angle_alpha   90.00
_cell.angle_beta   90.00
_cell.angle_gamma   90.00
#
_symmetry.space_group_name_H-M   'P 1'
#
loop_
_entity.id
_entity.type
_entity.pdbx_description
1 polymer ?
#
loop_
_entity_poly.entity_id
_entity_poly.type
_entity_poly.pdbx_seq_one_letter_code
_entity_poly.pdbx_strand_id
1 'polypeptide(L)'
;MEDLTTLHSIKSVFRVWISISSCAAFVGFFVIGYNRNRSKKWLNIGLVMFMQAFVSAFIGVGIYGRWENKLRQAFYHYLNSGNLIVSICDKNTNQEEQLDVIRELKATRPLPQHRSGPREPLYIAISSSIQNSIVILRKDSQYSDEFWVYWYTQQYGENEMGRIRTNYFDSVRCD
;
A
#
# COMPACT_ATOMS: atom_id res chain seq x y z
N MET A 1 3.88 -13.25 -11.26
CA MET A 1 4.16 -13.28 -9.81
C MET A 1 5.62 -12.92 -9.49
N GLU A 2 6.58 -13.33 -10.33
CA GLU A 2 8.02 -13.04 -10.18
C GLU A 2 8.38 -11.53 -10.12
N ASP A 3 7.62 -10.67 -10.81
CA ASP A 3 7.79 -9.21 -10.72
C ASP A 3 7.51 -8.62 -9.33
N LEU A 4 6.63 -9.24 -8.55
CA LEU A 4 6.18 -8.67 -7.27
C LEU A 4 7.12 -9.04 -6.14
N THR A 5 7.66 -10.26 -6.17
CA THR A 5 8.70 -10.72 -5.25
C THR A 5 9.98 -9.92 -5.41
N THR A 6 10.41 -9.66 -6.65
CA THR A 6 11.59 -8.84 -6.95
C THR A 6 11.40 -7.40 -6.46
N LEU A 7 10.25 -6.77 -6.72
CA LEU A 7 9.93 -5.43 -6.21
C LEU A 7 9.88 -5.37 -4.68
N HIS A 8 9.36 -6.41 -4.01
CA HIS A 8 9.36 -6.48 -2.55
C HIS A 8 10.78 -6.55 -1.98
N SER A 9 11.65 -7.37 -2.59
CA SER A 9 13.08 -7.43 -2.23
C SER A 9 13.76 -6.08 -2.44
N ILE A 10 13.50 -5.41 -3.56
CA ILE A 10 14.01 -4.05 -3.83
C ILE A 10 13.53 -3.07 -2.76
N LYS A 11 12.25 -3.08 -2.39
CA LYS A 11 11.68 -2.23 -1.33
C LYS A 11 12.39 -2.46 0.02
N SER A 12 12.67 -3.71 0.36
CA SER A 12 13.37 -4.07 1.60
C SER A 12 14.81 -3.54 1.63
N VAL A 13 15.60 -3.79 0.57
CA VAL A 13 16.96 -3.26 0.44
C VAL A 13 16.94 -1.73 0.47
N PHE A 14 15.98 -1.14 -0.22
CA PHE A 14 15.85 0.30 -0.32
C PHE A 14 15.51 0.96 1.04
N ARG A 15 14.74 0.28 1.89
CA ARG A 15 14.47 0.74 3.27
C ARG A 15 15.76 0.87 4.07
N VAL A 16 16.68 -0.10 3.96
CA VAL A 16 17.99 -0.04 4.62
C VAL A 16 18.85 1.08 4.03
N TRP A 17 18.85 1.22 2.69
CA TRP A 17 19.57 2.29 1.99
C TRP A 17 19.12 3.70 2.40
N ILE A 18 17.82 3.94 2.58
CA ILE A 18 17.30 5.21 3.08
C ILE A 18 17.85 5.50 4.48
N SER A 19 17.83 4.52 5.39
CA SER A 19 18.34 4.72 6.74
C SER A 19 19.82 5.13 6.75
N ILE A 20 20.64 4.45 5.94
CA ILE A 20 22.07 4.78 5.78
C ILE A 20 22.23 6.19 5.19
N SER A 21 21.45 6.52 4.14
CA SER A 21 21.47 7.84 3.51
C SER A 21 21.09 8.96 4.48
N SER A 22 20.07 8.74 5.32
CA SER A 22 19.62 9.68 6.34
C SER A 22 20.68 9.91 7.42
N CYS A 23 21.32 8.85 7.91
CA CYS A 23 22.43 8.97 8.86
C CYS A 23 23.60 9.77 8.24
N ALA A 24 23.95 9.47 6.98
CA ALA A 24 25.01 10.18 6.29
C ALA A 24 24.67 11.67 6.06
N ALA A 25 23.41 11.99 5.73
CA ALA A 25 22.97 13.38 5.58
C ALA A 25 22.99 14.14 6.90
N PHE A 26 22.64 13.48 8.02
CA PHE A 26 22.75 14.06 9.35
C PHE A 26 24.21 14.40 9.68
N VAL A 27 25.14 13.47 9.47
CA VAL A 27 26.59 13.72 9.62
C VAL A 27 27.05 14.86 8.70
N GLY A 28 26.63 14.82 7.43
CA GLY A 28 26.93 15.87 6.44
C GLY A 28 26.51 17.26 6.90
N PHE A 29 25.31 17.38 7.49
CA PHE A 29 24.80 18.63 8.04
C PHE A 29 25.71 19.21 9.13
N PHE A 30 26.17 18.41 10.09
CA PHE A 30 27.13 18.86 11.11
C PHE A 30 28.49 19.23 10.52
N VAL A 31 28.98 18.45 9.54
CA VAL A 31 30.25 18.74 8.87
C VAL A 31 30.18 20.11 8.17
N ILE A 32 29.08 20.42 7.47
CA ILE A 32 28.86 21.73 6.85
C ILE A 32 28.85 22.83 7.91
N GLY A 33 28.07 22.65 8.98
CA GLY A 33 27.93 23.64 10.06
C GLY A 33 29.26 23.96 10.73
N TYR A 34 30.04 22.94 11.09
CA TYR A 34 31.34 23.10 11.76
C TYR A 34 32.42 23.69 10.85
N ASN A 35 32.43 23.36 9.56
CA ASN A 35 33.49 23.74 8.64
C ASN A 35 33.18 24.97 7.78
N ARG A 36 32.05 25.64 8.01
CA ARG A 36 31.57 26.76 7.18
C ARG A 36 32.64 27.81 6.85
N ASN A 37 33.49 28.15 7.81
CA ASN A 37 34.53 29.18 7.65
C ASN A 37 35.97 28.61 7.68
N ARG A 38 36.14 27.28 7.66
CA ARG A 38 37.46 26.64 7.85
C ARG A 38 38.02 26.01 6.58
N SER A 39 37.27 25.11 5.95
CA SER A 39 37.81 24.30 4.86
C SER A 39 36.76 24.00 3.80
N LYS A 40 37.04 24.45 2.57
CA LYS A 40 36.21 24.17 1.39
C LYS A 40 36.11 22.66 1.10
N LYS A 41 37.17 21.89 1.38
CA LYS A 41 37.18 20.43 1.16
C LYS A 41 36.11 19.73 2.01
N TRP A 42 36.08 20.02 3.31
CA TRP A 42 35.11 19.42 4.23
C TRP A 42 33.69 19.90 3.97
N LEU A 43 33.53 21.16 3.55
CA LEU A 43 32.24 21.69 3.12
C LEU A 43 31.68 20.92 1.92
N ASN A 44 32.50 20.64 0.90
CA ASN A 44 32.08 19.85 -0.27
C ASN A 44 31.71 18.41 0.11
N ILE A 45 32.49 17.76 0.98
CA ILE A 45 32.16 16.40 1.46
C ILE A 45 30.81 16.41 2.20
N GLY A 46 30.62 17.36 3.12
CA GLY A 46 29.37 17.50 3.85
C GLY A 46 28.18 17.76 2.92
N LEU A 47 28.37 18.59 1.89
CA LEU A 47 27.35 18.88 0.88
C LEU A 47 26.95 17.63 0.08
N VAL A 48 27.93 16.84 -0.39
CA VAL A 48 27.66 15.58 -1.09
C VAL A 48 26.91 14.61 -0.18
N MET A 49 27.35 14.48 1.08
CA MET A 49 26.70 13.62 2.06
C MET A 49 25.26 14.04 2.37
N PHE A 50 24.97 15.34 2.34
CA PHE A 50 23.63 15.89 2.54
C PHE A 50 22.75 15.70 1.30
N MET A 51 23.27 16.02 0.11
CA MET A 51 22.53 15.95 -1.15
C MET A 51 22.10 14.52 -1.52
N GLN A 52 22.87 13.50 -1.16
CA GLN A 52 22.50 12.11 -1.46
C GLN A 52 21.16 11.70 -0.82
N ALA A 53 20.76 12.29 0.31
CA ALA A 53 19.47 11.96 0.94
C ALA A 53 18.29 12.41 0.07
N PHE A 54 18.42 13.53 -0.64
CA PHE A 54 17.39 13.98 -1.58
C PHE A 54 17.29 13.05 -2.79
N VAL A 55 18.44 12.61 -3.32
CA VAL A 55 18.49 11.66 -4.43
C VAL A 55 17.85 10.33 -4.01
N SER A 56 18.22 9.82 -2.84
CA SER A 56 17.60 8.63 -2.24
C SER A 56 16.09 8.82 -2.04
N ALA A 57 15.63 9.94 -1.47
CA ALA A 57 14.21 10.20 -1.30
C ALA A 57 13.44 10.17 -2.64
N PHE A 58 13.99 10.81 -3.68
CA PHE A 58 13.38 10.83 -5.01
C PHE A 58 13.26 9.44 -5.64
N ILE A 59 14.33 8.63 -5.58
CA ILE A 59 14.30 7.24 -6.05
C ILE A 59 13.27 6.42 -5.26
N GLY A 60 13.17 6.67 -3.94
CA GLY A 60 12.23 5.98 -3.06
C GLY A 60 10.77 6.18 -3.41
N VAL A 61 10.39 7.43 -3.68
CA VAL A 61 9.05 7.76 -4.15
C VAL A 61 8.73 6.98 -5.44
N GLY A 62 9.68 6.91 -6.37
CA GLY A 62 9.51 6.16 -7.62
C GLY A 62 9.33 4.65 -7.41
N ILE A 63 10.15 4.02 -6.56
CA ILE A 63 10.03 2.60 -6.23
C ILE A 63 8.68 2.31 -5.55
N TYR A 64 8.30 3.14 -4.58
CA TYR A 64 7.05 2.98 -3.83
C TYR A 64 5.82 3.05 -4.74
N GLY A 65 5.74 4.06 -5.63
CA GLY A 65 4.63 4.19 -6.57
C GLY A 65 4.54 3.05 -7.57
N ARG A 66 5.68 2.51 -8.05
CA ARG A 66 5.68 1.32 -8.92
C ARG A 66 5.17 0.08 -8.18
N TRP A 67 5.57 -0.09 -6.92
CA TRP A 67 5.15 -1.22 -6.10
C TRP A 67 3.65 -1.19 -5.81
N GLU A 68 3.09 -0.04 -5.41
CA GLU A 68 1.64 0.10 -5.20
C GLU A 68 0.84 -0.19 -6.47
N ASN A 69 1.28 0.32 -7.61
CA ASN A 69 0.62 0.06 -8.89
C ASN A 69 0.64 -1.43 -9.27
N LYS A 70 1.76 -2.11 -9.07
CA LYS A 70 1.89 -3.55 -9.33
C LYS A 70 1.05 -4.38 -8.36
N LEU A 71 0.99 -4.01 -7.08
CA LEU A 71 0.10 -4.64 -6.09
C LEU A 71 -1.36 -4.51 -6.50
N ARG A 72 -1.78 -3.31 -6.90
CA ARG A 72 -3.15 -3.06 -7.37
C ARG A 72 -3.47 -3.86 -8.65
N GLN A 73 -2.54 -3.96 -9.58
CA GLN A 73 -2.69 -4.82 -10.76
C GLN A 73 -2.83 -6.30 -10.36
N ALA A 74 -2.04 -6.78 -9.41
CA ALA A 74 -2.13 -8.14 -8.90
C ALA A 74 -3.47 -8.40 -8.20
N PHE A 75 -3.98 -7.43 -7.45
CA PHE A 75 -5.30 -7.48 -6.84
C PHE A 75 -6.41 -7.62 -7.89
N TYR A 76 -6.42 -6.78 -8.94
CA TYR A 76 -7.41 -6.91 -10.01
C TYR A 76 -7.28 -8.20 -10.79
N HIS A 77 -6.06 -8.64 -11.07
CA HIS A 77 -5.83 -9.94 -11.71
C HIS A 77 -6.39 -11.08 -10.84
N TYR A 78 -6.20 -11.00 -9.53
CA TYR A 78 -6.76 -11.96 -8.59
C TYR A 78 -8.29 -11.95 -8.59
N LEU A 79 -8.94 -10.79 -8.52
CA LEU A 79 -10.40 -10.68 -8.61
C LEU A 79 -10.97 -11.13 -9.96
N ASN A 80 -10.16 -11.13 -11.01
CA ASN A 80 -10.51 -11.62 -12.34
C ASN A 80 -10.15 -13.09 -12.56
N SER A 81 -9.49 -13.74 -11.61
CA SER A 81 -9.26 -15.18 -11.69
C SER A 81 -10.61 -15.90 -11.57
N GLY A 82 -10.84 -16.90 -12.43
CA GLY A 82 -12.06 -17.70 -12.36
C GLY A 82 -12.10 -18.54 -11.09
N ASN A 83 -13.31 -18.85 -10.61
CA ASN A 83 -13.59 -19.68 -9.43
C ASN A 83 -13.05 -19.08 -8.11
N LEU A 84 -13.57 -17.91 -7.75
CA LEU A 84 -13.37 -17.33 -6.41
C LEU A 84 -14.49 -17.79 -5.49
N ILE A 85 -14.12 -18.24 -4.29
CA ILE A 85 -15.05 -18.52 -3.20
C ILE A 85 -14.95 -17.34 -2.24
N VAL A 86 -16.08 -16.69 -1.96
CA VAL A 86 -16.15 -15.55 -1.05
C VAL A 86 -16.87 -15.96 0.23
N SER A 87 -16.29 -15.62 1.37
CA SER A 87 -16.97 -15.68 2.66
C SER A 87 -16.90 -14.31 3.34
N ILE A 88 -18.00 -13.95 3.97
CA ILE A 88 -18.14 -12.68 4.69
C ILE A 88 -18.48 -13.02 6.13
N CYS A 89 -17.71 -12.49 7.09
CA CYS A 89 -17.91 -12.81 8.51
C CYS A 89 -17.94 -14.32 8.80
N ASP A 90 -17.05 -15.10 8.17
CA ASP A 90 -16.97 -16.57 8.25
C ASP A 90 -18.22 -17.33 7.76
N LYS A 91 -19.19 -16.65 7.14
CA LYS A 91 -20.35 -17.28 6.50
C LYS A 91 -20.08 -17.45 5.00
N ASN A 92 -20.34 -18.67 4.50
CA ASN A 92 -20.27 -18.94 3.07
C ASN A 92 -21.41 -18.20 2.37
N THR A 93 -21.05 -17.38 1.38
CA THR A 93 -22.02 -16.65 0.56
C THR A 93 -22.53 -17.52 -0.58
N ASN A 94 -23.77 -17.30 -1.02
CA ASN A 94 -24.31 -18.01 -2.19
C ASN A 94 -23.62 -17.52 -3.49
N GLN A 95 -23.80 -18.22 -4.61
CA GLN A 95 -23.11 -17.87 -5.86
C GLN A 95 -23.44 -16.45 -6.37
N GLU A 96 -24.68 -15.99 -6.19
CA GLU A 96 -25.11 -14.64 -6.62
C GLU A 96 -24.43 -13.56 -5.78
N GLU A 97 -24.44 -13.71 -4.45
CA GLU A 97 -23.75 -12.83 -3.50
C GLU A 97 -22.24 -12.80 -3.76
N GLN A 98 -21.61 -13.94 -4.06
CA GLN A 98 -20.20 -14.00 -4.44
C GLN A 98 -19.93 -13.12 -5.66
N LEU A 99 -20.76 -13.21 -6.70
CA LEU A 99 -20.61 -12.42 -7.92
C LEU A 99 -20.80 -10.92 -7.68
N ASP A 100 -21.77 -10.55 -6.83
CA ASP A 100 -22.04 -9.16 -6.49
C ASP A 100 -20.89 -8.55 -5.67
N VAL A 101 -20.37 -9.26 -4.66
CA VAL A 101 -19.21 -8.80 -3.88
C VAL A 101 -18.01 -8.59 -4.80
N ILE A 102 -17.71 -9.55 -5.67
CA ILE A 102 -16.59 -9.43 -6.62
C ILE A 102 -16.80 -8.28 -7.60
N ARG A 103 -18.04 -8.02 -8.04
CA ARG A 103 -18.38 -6.87 -8.90
C ARG A 103 -18.08 -5.55 -8.19
N GLU A 104 -18.51 -5.40 -6.94
CA GLU A 104 -18.27 -4.21 -6.14
C GLU A 104 -16.75 -4.00 -5.89
N LEU A 105 -16.02 -5.07 -5.56
CA LEU A 105 -14.57 -4.99 -5.35
C LEU A 105 -13.82 -4.61 -6.63
N LYS A 106 -14.28 -5.02 -7.82
CA LYS A 106 -13.70 -4.61 -9.11
C LYS A 106 -13.92 -3.13 -9.42
N ALA A 107 -14.90 -2.48 -8.79
CA ALA A 107 -15.13 -1.04 -8.93
C ALA A 107 -14.12 -0.18 -8.12
N THR A 108 -13.19 -0.82 -7.39
CA THR A 108 -12.13 -0.12 -6.65
C THR A 108 -11.38 0.82 -7.57
N ARG A 109 -11.07 2.01 -7.07
CA ARG A 109 -10.27 3.01 -7.80
C ARG A 109 -9.49 3.89 -6.84
N PRO A 110 -8.35 4.47 -7.27
CA PRO A 110 -7.73 5.54 -6.51
C PRO A 110 -8.69 6.72 -6.43
N LEU A 111 -9.10 7.10 -5.23
CA LEU A 111 -9.81 8.34 -4.98
C LEU A 111 -8.87 9.34 -4.28
N PRO A 112 -9.06 10.65 -4.50
CA PRO A 112 -8.30 11.67 -3.79
C PRO A 112 -8.44 11.51 -2.28
N GLN A 113 -7.34 11.64 -1.55
CA GLN A 113 -7.38 11.62 -0.10
C GLN A 113 -8.17 12.83 0.43
N HIS A 114 -9.03 12.59 1.42
CA HIS A 114 -9.70 13.61 2.21
C HIS A 114 -9.51 13.32 3.70
N ARG A 115 -9.81 14.32 4.55
CA ARG A 115 -9.49 14.32 5.99
C ARG A 115 -10.38 13.43 6.88
N SER A 116 -11.10 12.49 6.29
CA SER A 116 -11.90 11.52 7.05
C SER A 116 -11.02 10.34 7.49
N GLY A 117 -11.46 9.64 8.53
CA GLY A 117 -10.88 8.38 8.96
C GLY A 117 -11.75 7.16 8.59
N PRO A 118 -11.16 5.97 8.49
CA PRO A 118 -11.91 4.72 8.38
C PRO A 118 -12.61 4.35 9.69
N ARG A 119 -13.78 3.72 9.61
CA ARG A 119 -14.52 3.08 10.72
C ARG A 119 -14.16 1.60 10.84
N GLU A 120 -14.95 0.86 11.62
CA GLU A 120 -14.77 -0.57 11.88
C GLU A 120 -14.62 -1.38 10.58
N PRO A 121 -13.69 -2.36 10.57
CA PRO A 121 -13.41 -3.17 9.40
C PRO A 121 -14.46 -4.26 9.18
N LEU A 122 -14.90 -4.42 7.93
CA LEU A 122 -15.58 -5.60 7.43
C LEU A 122 -14.56 -6.49 6.73
N TYR A 123 -14.46 -7.74 7.17
CA TYR A 123 -13.53 -8.73 6.63
C TYR A 123 -14.23 -9.64 5.62
N ILE A 124 -13.68 -9.70 4.42
CA ILE A 124 -14.14 -10.55 3.33
C ILE A 124 -12.99 -11.50 2.99
N ALA A 125 -13.15 -12.77 3.30
CA ALA A 125 -12.19 -13.79 2.91
C ALA A 125 -12.50 -14.22 1.46
N ILE A 126 -11.45 -14.22 0.63
CA ILE A 126 -11.53 -14.66 -0.76
C ILE A 126 -10.53 -15.79 -0.91
N SER A 127 -11.03 -16.92 -1.42
CA SER A 127 -10.26 -18.12 -1.67
C SER A 127 -10.29 -18.45 -3.16
N SER A 128 -9.15 -18.88 -3.67
CA SER A 128 -9.00 -19.42 -5.03
C SER A 128 -8.13 -20.68 -4.95
N SER A 129 -8.02 -21.42 -6.05
CA SER A 129 -7.08 -22.56 -6.12
C SER A 129 -5.61 -22.16 -5.95
N ILE A 130 -5.27 -20.88 -6.12
CA ILE A 130 -3.89 -20.38 -6.15
C ILE A 130 -3.51 -19.70 -4.83
N GLN A 131 -4.44 -18.96 -4.24
CA GLN A 131 -4.20 -18.19 -3.02
C GLN A 131 -5.48 -17.90 -2.24
N ASN A 132 -5.30 -17.79 -0.92
CA ASN A 132 -6.27 -17.24 0.02
C ASN A 132 -5.82 -15.83 0.40
N SER A 133 -6.77 -14.89 0.46
CA SER A 133 -6.50 -13.53 0.89
C SER A 133 -7.70 -12.94 1.61
N ILE A 134 -7.45 -11.86 2.33
CA ILE A 134 -8.50 -11.14 3.05
C ILE A 134 -8.60 -9.75 2.44
N VAL A 135 -9.80 -9.37 2.04
CA VAL A 135 -10.13 -8.00 1.68
C VAL A 135 -10.78 -7.36 2.90
N ILE A 136 -10.23 -6.23 3.32
CA ILE A 136 -10.69 -5.48 4.48
C ILE A 136 -11.34 -4.21 3.95
N LEU A 137 -12.63 -4.07 4.17
CA LEU A 137 -13.36 -2.86 3.85
C LEU A 137 -13.48 -2.01 5.10
N ARG A 138 -13.10 -0.74 5.04
CA ARG A 138 -13.32 0.19 6.15
C ARG A 138 -14.21 1.33 5.67
N LYS A 139 -15.39 1.47 6.28
CA LYS A 139 -16.34 2.52 5.90
C LYS A 139 -15.78 3.90 6.24
N ASP A 140 -15.94 4.85 5.35
CA ASP A 140 -15.50 6.21 5.60
C ASP A 140 -16.36 6.89 6.68
N SER A 141 -15.73 7.68 7.54
CA SER A 141 -16.44 8.36 8.64
C SER A 141 -17.31 9.54 8.20
N GLN A 142 -17.01 10.16 7.06
CA GLN A 142 -17.70 11.33 6.52
C GLN A 142 -18.61 10.97 5.33
N TYR A 143 -18.18 10.04 4.49
CA TYR A 143 -18.93 9.62 3.29
C TYR A 143 -19.58 8.25 3.53
N SER A 144 -20.89 8.24 3.76
CA SER A 144 -21.62 7.01 4.10
C SER A 144 -21.66 5.97 3.00
N ASP A 145 -21.38 6.35 1.76
CA ASP A 145 -21.31 5.47 0.60
C ASP A 145 -19.86 5.07 0.27
N GLU A 146 -18.83 5.55 0.98
CA GLU A 146 -17.44 5.29 0.62
C GLU A 146 -16.79 4.24 1.53
N PHE A 147 -16.08 3.30 0.92
CA PHE A 147 -15.28 2.30 1.62
C PHE A 147 -13.84 2.31 1.14
N TRP A 148 -12.92 2.28 2.09
CA TRP A 148 -11.50 2.05 1.86
C TRP A 148 -11.27 0.56 1.71
N VAL A 149 -10.64 0.16 0.62
CA VAL A 149 -10.40 -1.24 0.27
C VAL A 149 -8.94 -1.56 0.55
N TYR A 150 -8.70 -2.45 1.49
CA TYR A 150 -7.38 -2.98 1.77
C TYR A 150 -7.31 -4.45 1.38
N TRP A 151 -6.18 -4.86 0.83
CA TRP A 151 -5.90 -6.25 0.50
C TRP A 151 -4.77 -6.75 1.40
N TYR A 152 -5.09 -7.76 2.19
CA TYR A 152 -4.16 -8.44 3.07
C TYR A 152 -3.70 -9.77 2.44
N THR A 153 -2.39 -9.91 2.30
CA THR A 153 -1.75 -11.18 1.96
C THR A 153 -0.68 -11.49 2.99
N GLN A 154 -0.42 -12.78 3.23
CA GLN A 154 0.65 -13.20 4.15
C GLN A 154 2.04 -12.66 3.74
N GLN A 155 2.26 -12.46 2.43
CA GLN A 155 3.54 -12.03 1.90
C GLN A 155 3.76 -10.51 1.98
N TYR A 156 2.70 -9.71 1.83
CA TYR A 156 2.83 -8.25 1.67
C TYR A 156 2.15 -7.45 2.78
N GLY A 157 1.46 -8.10 3.72
CA GLY A 157 0.66 -7.45 4.75
C GLY A 157 -0.56 -6.74 4.19
N GLU A 158 -1.10 -5.80 4.96
CA GLU A 158 -2.25 -4.98 4.59
C GLU A 158 -1.82 -3.81 3.68
N ASN A 159 -2.46 -3.68 2.52
CA ASN A 159 -2.16 -2.61 1.56
C ASN A 159 -3.45 -1.99 0.99
N GLU A 160 -3.50 -0.66 0.90
CA GLU A 160 -4.66 0.05 0.33
C GLU A 160 -4.71 -0.15 -1.20
N MET A 161 -5.77 -0.79 -1.68
CA MET A 161 -6.02 -1.00 -3.11
C MET A 161 -6.76 0.19 -3.73
N GLY A 162 -7.41 1.00 -2.91
CA GLY A 162 -8.15 2.19 -3.32
C GLY A 162 -9.44 2.29 -2.55
N ARG A 163 -10.46 2.88 -3.17
CA ARG A 163 -11.77 3.10 -2.56
C ARG A 163 -12.89 2.74 -3.52
N ILE A 164 -14.03 2.38 -2.96
CA ILE A 164 -15.28 2.11 -3.67
C ILE A 164 -16.38 3.01 -3.13
N ARG A 165 -17.31 3.42 -4.00
CA ARG A 165 -18.52 4.11 -3.59
C ARG A 165 -19.72 3.22 -3.85
N THR A 166 -20.33 2.71 -2.80
CA THR A 166 -21.41 1.73 -2.84
C THR A 166 -22.15 1.70 -1.50
N ASN A 167 -23.43 1.32 -1.54
CA ASN A 167 -24.23 1.03 -0.34
C ASN A 167 -24.40 -0.49 -0.13
N TYR A 168 -23.83 -1.33 -1.00
CA TYR A 168 -24.03 -2.77 -0.97
C TYR A 168 -23.62 -3.40 0.38
N PHE A 169 -22.55 -2.91 0.98
CA PHE A 169 -22.02 -3.46 2.23
C PHE A 169 -22.70 -2.92 3.50
N ASP A 170 -23.65 -1.98 3.39
CA ASP A 170 -24.29 -1.36 4.57
C ASP A 170 -25.21 -2.32 5.33
N SER A 171 -25.81 -3.28 4.62
CA SER A 171 -26.67 -4.30 5.22
C SER A 171 -25.91 -5.52 5.72
N VAL A 172 -24.60 -5.61 5.43
CA VAL A 172 -23.77 -6.75 5.82
C VAL A 172 -23.37 -6.57 7.28
N ARG A 173 -23.86 -7.47 8.15
CA ARG A 173 -23.51 -7.48 9.58
C ARG A 173 -22.79 -8.77 9.95
N CYS A 174 -21.66 -8.61 10.63
CA CYS A 174 -20.99 -9.70 11.32
C CYS A 174 -21.59 -9.81 12.73
N ASP A 175 -22.71 -10.52 12.83
CA ASP A 175 -23.24 -10.97 14.13
C ASP A 175 -22.51 -12.23 14.60
#